data_AF-A0A943Q7T5-F1
#
_entry.id   AF-A0A943Q7T5-F1
#
_cell.length_a   1.000
_cell.length_b   1.000
_cell.length_c   1.000
_cell.angle_alpha   90.00
_cell.angle_beta   90.00
_cell.angle_gamma   90.00
#
_symmetry.space_group_name_H-M   'P 1'
#
loop_
_entity.id
_entity.type
_entity.pdbx_description
1 polymer ?
#
loop_
_entity_poly.entity_id
_entity_poly.type
_entity_poly.pdbx_seq_one_letter_code
_entity_poly.pdbx_strand_id
1 'polypeptide(L)'
;MAELDPEKLNTENKEVENKEETTAEESKESQPVEAKVEETKKDEKGVETLETEEGVYTKKEADVQKNFVYKNASGKVDGVNLKLADAIENARKNFVKNYRSNRLGANISVGIFAFFIVATAVVYFTLSQTENKTLYNCLMWPFFGLAIVALVCFLILSNVGKKKSYKEIGNYLDIWTDSFISDAYVGKPGVDNVTYSIDGKVDDWSIINTHYFATIDSIESRSHVVMDYYGKALCDTEVSISVPVYNEFVNRIALEKVIEDPNKAEEINEEQPVAEKDKKKKANNGRSPYVGGYGKFLSYEVNAKNPNDYLIVVRKVKDTYLPTNVHGLTRFDNLAGELLSNDYVIWASDEKFVRETLKPAIIEAMQKMTPNSVLQDWFFTFNKNEAAFMLNYSSAIMELPMYDKVQENNVEQHPHDVELALTVFKNLADEIREEKAEEIEK
;
A
#
# COMPACT_ATOMS: atom_id res chain seq x y z
N MET A 1 -22.89 58.05 -17.05
CA MET A 1 -23.55 58.45 -15.81
C MET A 1 -24.48 57.32 -15.42
N ALA A 2 -24.23 56.77 -14.22
CA ALA A 2 -25.14 56.12 -13.26
C ALA A 2 -26.37 55.36 -13.82
N GLU A 3 -26.43 54.02 -13.78
CA GLU A 3 -26.75 53.14 -12.62
C GLU A 3 -28.26 53.06 -12.33
N LEU A 4 -28.69 51.86 -11.93
CA LEU A 4 -29.97 51.46 -11.29
C LEU A 4 -31.07 50.85 -12.18
N ASP A 5 -31.07 49.52 -12.16
CA ASP A 5 -32.25 48.65 -12.07
C ASP A 5 -32.98 48.90 -10.72
N PRO A 6 -34.32 48.75 -10.64
CA PRO A 6 -34.78 47.69 -9.75
C PRO A 6 -36.12 46.99 -10.10
N GLU A 7 -36.13 45.70 -9.79
CA GLU A 7 -37.15 44.92 -9.06
C GLU A 7 -38.55 44.62 -9.70
N LYS A 8 -38.76 43.30 -9.86
CA LYS A 8 -39.75 42.44 -9.17
C LYS A 8 -40.98 41.89 -9.94
N LEU A 9 -41.09 40.57 -9.75
CA LEU A 9 -42.26 39.71 -9.49
C LEU A 9 -43.01 39.02 -10.65
N ASN A 10 -42.79 37.69 -10.68
CA ASN A 10 -43.76 36.61 -10.51
C ASN A 10 -44.72 36.18 -11.64
N THR A 11 -44.76 34.83 -11.73
CA THR A 11 -45.87 33.89 -11.96
C THR A 11 -46.24 33.40 -13.36
N GLU A 12 -46.36 32.07 -13.40
CA GLU A 12 -47.25 31.21 -14.18
C GLU A 12 -46.77 30.53 -15.48
N ASN A 13 -46.44 29.24 -15.29
CA ASN A 13 -46.80 28.07 -16.10
C ASN A 13 -47.76 28.30 -17.28
N LYS A 14 -47.41 27.77 -18.46
CA LYS A 14 -48.22 26.72 -19.10
C LYS A 14 -47.52 26.05 -20.27
N GLU A 15 -47.72 24.74 -20.33
CA GLU A 15 -47.47 23.80 -21.41
C GLU A 15 -47.95 24.32 -22.77
N VAL A 16 -47.17 24.04 -23.83
CA VAL A 16 -47.76 23.64 -25.12
C VAL A 16 -46.92 22.50 -25.70
N GLU A 17 -47.52 21.33 -25.58
CA GLU A 17 -47.28 20.13 -26.38
C GLU A 17 -47.45 20.49 -27.87
N ASN A 18 -46.52 20.06 -28.74
CA ASN A 18 -46.86 19.83 -30.14
C ASN A 18 -46.03 18.68 -30.70
N LYS A 19 -46.72 17.55 -30.86
CA LYS A 19 -46.36 16.46 -31.76
C LYS A 19 -46.64 16.91 -33.19
N GLU A 20 -45.67 16.75 -34.07
CA GLU A 20 -45.95 16.41 -35.48
C GLU A 20 -45.09 15.19 -35.83
N GLU A 21 -45.80 14.09 -36.10
CA GLU A 21 -45.28 12.92 -36.80
C GLU A 21 -45.23 13.24 -38.31
N THR A 22 -44.07 13.03 -38.93
CA THR A 22 -44.01 12.67 -40.34
C THR A 22 -42.91 11.65 -40.61
N THR A 23 -43.39 10.53 -41.15
CA THR A 23 -42.79 9.29 -41.64
C THR A 23 -41.48 9.38 -42.45
N ALA A 24 -40.54 8.50 -42.04
CA ALA A 24 -39.76 7.52 -42.81
C ALA A 24 -38.90 7.96 -44.02
N GLU A 25 -37.58 7.85 -43.86
CA GLU A 25 -36.74 7.02 -44.74
C GLU A 25 -35.46 6.55 -44.02
N GLU A 26 -35.04 5.34 -44.39
CA GLU A 26 -34.13 4.40 -43.73
C GLU A 26 -32.65 4.85 -43.76
N SER A 27 -31.97 4.90 -42.61
CA SER A 27 -30.53 4.60 -42.54
C SER A 27 -30.21 3.96 -41.18
N LYS A 28 -29.56 2.79 -41.24
CA LYS A 28 -29.22 1.97 -40.07
C LYS A 28 -28.13 2.67 -39.25
N GLU A 29 -28.47 3.11 -38.05
CA GLU A 29 -27.51 3.55 -37.04
C GLU A 29 -27.72 2.75 -35.74
N SER A 30 -26.60 2.21 -35.24
CA SER A 30 -26.26 1.98 -33.83
C SER A 30 -27.31 1.38 -32.88
N GLN A 31 -27.19 0.06 -32.62
CA GLN A 31 -27.53 -0.47 -31.30
C GLN A 31 -26.38 -0.18 -30.33
N PRO A 32 -26.61 0.46 -29.17
CA PRO A 32 -25.64 0.50 -28.10
C PRO A 32 -25.64 -0.84 -27.38
N VAL A 33 -24.46 -1.45 -27.24
CA VAL A 33 -24.25 -2.61 -26.37
C VAL A 33 -24.51 -2.14 -24.94
N GLU A 34 -25.46 -2.78 -24.26
CA GLU A 34 -25.77 -2.58 -22.85
C GLU A 34 -24.51 -2.77 -22.00
N ALA A 35 -24.09 -1.71 -21.30
CA ALA A 35 -23.14 -1.81 -20.20
C ALA A 35 -23.79 -2.59 -19.05
N LYS A 36 -23.20 -3.72 -18.67
CA LYS A 36 -23.74 -4.64 -17.67
C LYS A 36 -23.19 -4.33 -16.28
N VAL A 37 -24.05 -3.71 -15.48
CA VAL A 37 -24.23 -3.72 -14.01
C VAL A 37 -23.01 -4.00 -13.10
N GLU A 38 -22.51 -2.94 -12.45
CA GLU A 38 -21.80 -3.01 -11.16
C GLU A 38 -22.83 -3.28 -10.03
N GLU A 39 -22.72 -4.39 -9.29
CA GLU A 39 -23.57 -4.65 -8.12
C GLU A 39 -22.76 -4.45 -6.83
N THR A 40 -23.05 -3.38 -6.09
CA THR A 40 -22.51 -3.18 -4.74
C THR A 40 -23.41 -3.87 -3.71
N LYS A 41 -22.87 -4.82 -2.96
CA LYS A 41 -23.58 -5.48 -1.84
C LYS A 41 -23.00 -5.02 -0.51
N LYS A 42 -23.88 -4.58 0.41
CA LYS A 42 -23.52 -4.26 1.80
C LYS A 42 -23.99 -5.38 2.73
N ASP A 43 -23.10 -5.92 3.54
CA ASP A 43 -23.48 -6.87 4.59
C ASP A 43 -23.92 -6.16 5.88
N GLU A 44 -24.52 -6.91 6.82
CA GLU A 44 -24.99 -6.41 8.12
C GLU A 44 -23.87 -5.83 9.00
N LYS A 45 -22.60 -5.96 8.60
CA LYS A 45 -21.41 -5.44 9.31
C LYS A 45 -20.80 -4.22 8.63
N GLY A 46 -21.43 -3.66 7.59
CA GLY A 46 -20.96 -2.46 6.90
C GLY A 46 -19.79 -2.69 5.94
N VAL A 47 -19.52 -3.95 5.57
CA VAL A 47 -18.53 -4.30 4.55
C VAL A 47 -19.16 -4.11 3.17
N GLU A 48 -18.48 -3.36 2.30
CA GLU A 48 -18.88 -3.17 0.91
C GLU A 48 -18.13 -4.18 0.04
N THR A 49 -18.87 -5.10 -0.59
CA THR A 49 -18.31 -6.01 -1.60
C THR A 49 -18.69 -5.49 -2.99
N LEU A 50 -17.68 -5.31 -3.83
CA LEU A 50 -17.81 -4.97 -5.24
C LEU A 50 -17.47 -6.21 -6.07
N GLU A 51 -18.44 -6.67 -6.85
CA GLU A 51 -18.28 -7.75 -7.82
C GLU A 51 -18.24 -7.13 -9.22
N THR A 52 -17.16 -7.36 -9.97
CA THR A 52 -17.04 -7.01 -11.39
C THR A 52 -16.87 -8.29 -12.22
N GLU A 53 -17.04 -8.21 -13.55
CA GLU A 53 -16.73 -9.35 -14.44
C GLU A 53 -15.26 -9.81 -14.33
N GLU A 54 -14.38 -8.97 -13.79
CA GLU A 54 -12.94 -9.19 -13.68
C GLU A 54 -12.47 -9.61 -12.28
N GLY A 55 -13.32 -9.56 -11.25
CA GLY A 55 -12.92 -9.96 -9.90
C GLY A 55 -13.86 -9.53 -8.77
N VAL A 56 -13.45 -9.84 -7.54
CA VAL A 56 -14.19 -9.52 -6.31
C VAL A 56 -13.31 -8.70 -5.39
N TYR A 57 -13.79 -7.53 -4.98
CA TYR A 57 -13.12 -6.69 -3.98
C TYR A 57 -13.98 -6.52 -2.74
N THR A 58 -13.41 -6.82 -1.58
CA THR A 58 -14.05 -6.57 -0.28
C THR A 58 -13.43 -5.35 0.37
N LYS A 59 -14.18 -4.26 0.42
CA LYS A 59 -13.76 -3.03 1.10
C LYS A 59 -14.18 -3.10 2.57
N LYS A 60 -13.19 -3.22 3.46
CA LYS A 60 -13.42 -2.96 4.90
C LYS A 60 -13.72 -1.47 5.07
N GLU A 61 -14.83 -1.17 5.76
CA GLU A 61 -15.43 0.14 6.07
C GLU A 61 -14.73 1.36 5.44
N ALA A 62 -15.51 2.14 4.67
CA ALA A 62 -15.08 3.41 4.11
C ALA A 62 -14.31 4.25 5.13
N ASP A 63 -12.97 4.24 5.00
CA ASP A 63 -12.13 5.23 5.64
C ASP A 63 -12.61 6.56 5.06
N VAL A 64 -13.34 7.31 5.88
CA VAL A 64 -13.81 8.67 5.60
C VAL A 64 -12.69 9.36 4.85
N GLN A 65 -12.95 9.83 3.62
CA GLN A 65 -11.97 10.54 2.78
C GLN A 65 -11.28 11.60 3.66
N LYS A 66 -10.12 11.23 4.20
CA LYS A 66 -9.29 12.16 4.94
C LYS A 66 -8.61 12.98 3.86
N ASN A 67 -8.78 14.29 3.92
CA ASN A 67 -7.95 15.19 3.14
C ASN A 67 -6.51 14.96 3.62
N PHE A 68 -5.72 14.24 2.82
CA PHE A 68 -4.31 13.98 3.11
C PHE A 68 -3.53 15.27 2.97
N VAL A 69 -2.66 15.54 3.94
CA VAL A 69 -1.77 16.70 3.89
C VAL A 69 -0.51 16.27 3.19
N TYR A 70 -0.30 16.83 1.99
CA TYR A 70 0.93 16.66 1.24
C TYR A 70 1.95 17.72 1.62
N LYS A 71 3.21 17.30 1.72
CA LYS A 71 4.36 18.16 1.97
C LYS A 71 5.38 17.96 0.86
N ASN A 72 6.16 18.98 0.57
CA ASN A 72 7.31 18.85 -0.33
C ASN A 72 8.39 18.01 0.35
N ALA A 73 9.02 17.11 -0.40
CA ALA A 73 10.23 16.42 0.06
C ALA A 73 11.33 17.44 0.37
N SER A 74 11.99 17.30 1.52
CA SER A 74 12.94 18.32 2.00
C SER A 74 14.24 18.38 1.18
N GLY A 75 14.48 17.39 0.32
CA GLY A 75 15.72 17.20 -0.41
C GLY A 75 16.83 16.65 0.49
N LYS A 76 18.00 16.33 -0.09
CA LYS A 76 19.15 15.94 0.72
C LYS A 76 19.52 17.12 1.62
N VAL A 77 19.31 16.96 2.93
CA VAL A 77 19.49 17.97 3.98
C VAL A 77 20.69 18.88 3.69
N ASP A 78 20.40 20.18 3.54
CA ASP A 78 21.38 21.23 3.25
C ASP A 78 22.64 21.11 4.13
N GLY A 79 23.80 20.95 3.49
CA GLY A 79 25.12 21.15 4.10
C GLY A 79 25.84 19.92 4.63
N VAL A 80 25.20 18.73 4.65
CA VAL A 80 25.90 17.48 4.96
C VAL A 80 25.40 16.38 4.04
N ASN A 81 26.25 15.89 3.13
CA ASN A 81 26.03 14.62 2.42
C ASN A 81 26.12 13.44 3.40
N LEU A 82 25.18 13.36 4.34
CA LEU A 82 24.99 12.20 5.19
C LEU A 82 24.42 11.08 4.31
N LYS A 83 24.99 9.88 4.43
CA LYS A 83 24.36 8.69 3.86
C LYS A 83 22.96 8.50 4.44
N LEU A 84 22.05 7.93 3.64
CA LEU A 84 20.67 7.64 4.05
C LEU A 84 20.62 6.90 5.41
N ALA A 85 21.44 5.86 5.56
CA ALA A 85 21.51 5.08 6.79
C ALA A 85 21.91 5.92 8.02
N ASP A 86 22.85 6.86 7.87
CA ASP A 86 23.29 7.72 8.96
C ASP A 86 22.22 8.75 9.32
N ALA A 87 21.55 9.34 8.33
CA ALA A 87 20.45 10.27 8.54
C ALA A 87 19.31 9.60 9.34
N ILE A 88 18.90 8.40 8.92
CA ILE A 88 17.86 7.61 9.58
C ILE A 88 18.30 7.16 10.99
N GLU A 89 19.54 6.70 11.17
CA GLU A 89 20.05 6.26 12.47
C GLU A 89 20.14 7.45 13.46
N ASN A 90 20.49 8.64 12.98
CA ASN A 90 20.48 9.85 13.80
C ASN A 90 19.05 10.24 14.21
N ALA A 91 18.09 10.17 13.28
CA ALA A 91 16.67 10.38 13.57
C ALA A 91 16.16 9.37 14.61
N ARG A 92 16.51 8.08 14.45
CA ARG A 92 16.18 7.01 15.39
C ARG A 92 16.74 7.26 16.78
N LYS A 93 18.02 7.62 16.92
CA LYS A 93 18.64 7.92 18.21
C LYS A 93 17.94 9.08 18.93
N ASN A 94 17.60 10.14 18.19
CA ASN A 94 16.85 11.27 18.72
C ASN A 94 15.45 10.86 19.18
N PHE A 95 14.74 10.09 18.36
CA PHE A 95 13.44 9.52 18.70
C PHE A 95 13.52 8.67 19.97
N VAL A 96 14.43 7.70 20.05
CA VAL A 96 14.58 6.80 21.20
C VAL A 96 14.85 7.58 22.48
N LYS A 97 15.73 8.60 22.40
CA LYS A 97 16.04 9.46 23.54
C LYS A 97 14.79 10.20 24.04
N ASN A 98 14.05 10.85 23.15
CA ASN A 98 12.85 11.61 23.49
C ASN A 98 11.70 10.71 23.97
N TYR A 99 11.48 9.60 23.26
CA TYR A 99 10.44 8.63 23.58
C TYR A 99 10.65 7.99 24.94
N ARG A 100 11.89 7.56 25.26
CA ARG A 100 12.23 7.01 26.58
C ARG A 100 12.09 8.06 27.68
N SER A 101 12.52 9.31 27.44
CA SER A 101 12.34 10.40 28.39
C SER A 101 10.86 10.65 28.72
N ASN A 102 10.00 10.69 27.69
CA ASN A 102 8.55 10.87 27.86
C ASN A 102 7.90 9.70 28.62
N ARG A 103 8.32 8.45 28.36
CA ARG A 103 7.85 7.28 29.11
C ARG A 103 8.36 7.22 30.55
N LEU A 104 9.58 7.70 30.82
CA LEU A 104 10.14 7.69 32.17
C LEU A 104 9.28 8.52 33.13
N GLY A 105 8.82 9.71 32.71
CA GLY A 105 7.93 10.54 33.52
C GLY A 105 6.61 9.85 33.88
N ALA A 106 6.03 9.12 32.92
CA ALA A 106 4.82 8.32 33.18
C ALA A 106 5.09 7.13 34.10
N ASN A 107 6.23 6.46 33.97
CA ASN A 107 6.60 5.34 34.84
C ASN A 107 6.86 5.79 36.29
N ILE A 108 7.50 6.96 36.47
CA ILE A 108 7.72 7.54 37.81
C ILE A 108 6.38 7.87 38.48
N SER A 109 5.41 8.41 37.74
CA SER A 109 4.10 8.73 38.30
C SER A 109 3.30 7.48 38.70
N VAL A 110 3.41 6.36 37.96
CA VAL A 110 2.88 5.05 38.39
C VAL A 110 3.48 4.64 39.73
N GLY A 111 4.80 4.77 39.90
CA GLY A 111 5.50 4.41 41.13
C GLY A 111 5.02 5.22 42.34
N ILE A 112 4.88 6.54 42.18
CA ILE A 112 4.37 7.43 43.23
C ILE A 112 2.93 7.06 43.61
N PHE A 113 2.07 6.81 42.62
CA PHE A 113 0.69 6.41 42.87
C PHE A 113 0.60 5.06 43.60
N ALA A 114 1.36 4.05 43.15
CA ALA A 114 1.42 2.75 43.80
C ALA A 114 1.93 2.85 45.25
N PHE A 115 2.93 3.70 45.50
CA PHE A 115 3.43 3.96 46.85
C PHE A 115 2.33 4.48 47.78
N PHE A 116 1.54 5.46 47.37
CA PHE A 116 0.46 5.99 48.21
C PHE A 116 -0.67 4.99 48.45
N ILE A 117 -0.98 4.12 47.49
CA ILE A 117 -1.92 3.01 47.70
C ILE A 117 -1.38 2.07 48.79
N VAL A 118 -0.12 1.63 48.66
CA VAL A 118 0.49 0.71 49.62
C VAL A 118 0.57 1.35 51.00
N ALA A 119 0.98 2.62 51.11
CA ALA A 119 1.03 3.34 52.38
C ALA A 119 -0.35 3.43 53.04
N THR A 120 -1.40 3.73 52.26
CA THR A 120 -2.79 3.78 52.75
C THR A 120 -3.25 2.40 53.25
N ALA A 121 -2.93 1.33 52.51
CA ALA A 121 -3.25 -0.04 52.92
C ALA A 121 -2.51 -0.45 54.20
N VAL A 122 -1.23 -0.10 54.33
CA VAL A 122 -0.44 -0.36 55.55
C VAL A 122 -1.07 0.33 56.75
N VAL A 123 -1.40 1.62 56.65
CA VAL A 123 -2.08 2.37 57.73
C VAL A 123 -3.42 1.72 58.09
N TYR A 124 -4.19 1.29 57.09
CA TYR A 124 -5.45 0.57 57.31
C TYR A 124 -5.22 -0.73 58.08
N PHE A 125 -4.36 -1.64 57.62
CA PHE A 125 -4.17 -2.94 58.26
C PHE A 125 -3.46 -2.88 59.61
N THR A 126 -2.54 -1.94 59.81
CA THR A 126 -1.74 -1.84 61.05
C THR A 126 -2.46 -1.08 62.17
N LEU A 127 -3.26 -0.06 61.82
CA LEU A 127 -3.85 0.84 62.81
C LEU A 127 -5.37 0.72 62.96
N SER A 128 -6.08 0.01 62.06
CA SER A 128 -7.54 -0.15 62.17
C SER A 128 -8.01 -0.88 63.43
N GLN A 129 -7.15 -1.73 64.02
CA GLN A 129 -7.46 -2.46 65.25
C GLN A 129 -7.04 -1.74 66.53
N THR A 130 -6.45 -0.54 66.43
CA THR A 130 -5.99 0.21 67.61
C THR A 130 -7.14 0.90 68.32
N GLU A 131 -7.09 0.96 69.65
CA GLU A 131 -8.09 1.68 70.46
C GLU A 131 -8.01 3.21 70.25
N ASN A 132 -6.84 3.73 69.83
CA ASN A 132 -6.61 5.15 69.55
C ASN A 132 -7.15 5.55 68.17
N LYS A 133 -8.49 5.65 68.08
CA LYS A 133 -9.19 6.06 66.85
C LYS A 133 -8.78 7.46 66.35
N THR A 134 -8.34 8.34 67.25
CA THR A 134 -7.88 9.69 66.89
C THR A 134 -6.60 9.62 66.05
N LEU A 135 -5.62 8.79 66.44
CA LEU A 135 -4.38 8.61 65.70
C LEU A 135 -4.61 7.90 64.36
N TYR A 136 -5.47 6.88 64.32
CA TYR A 136 -5.89 6.24 63.07
C TYR A 136 -6.48 7.24 62.08
N ASN A 137 -7.46 8.04 62.50
CA ASN A 137 -8.10 9.03 61.63
C ASN A 137 -7.14 10.14 61.18
N CYS A 138 -6.24 10.58 62.06
CA CYS A 138 -5.23 11.59 61.77
C CYS A 138 -4.24 11.14 60.68
N LEU A 139 -3.99 9.83 60.55
CA LEU A 139 -3.10 9.28 59.53
C LEU A 139 -3.85 8.80 58.28
N MET A 140 -4.97 8.10 58.44
CA MET A 140 -5.71 7.50 57.32
C MET A 140 -6.18 8.56 56.33
N TRP A 141 -6.88 9.60 56.80
CA TRP A 141 -7.49 10.59 55.90
C TRP A 141 -6.47 11.40 55.08
N PRO A 142 -5.33 11.86 55.63
CA PRO A 142 -4.27 12.44 54.83
C PRO A 142 -3.67 11.49 53.79
N PHE A 143 -3.37 10.23 54.14
CA PHE A 143 -2.83 9.26 53.18
C PHE A 143 -3.83 8.95 52.06
N PHE A 144 -5.11 8.80 52.41
CA PHE A 144 -6.18 8.61 51.43
C PHE A 144 -6.34 9.83 50.52
N GLY A 145 -6.31 11.04 51.08
CA GLY A 145 -6.31 12.29 50.31
C GLY A 145 -5.13 12.38 49.34
N LEU A 146 -3.91 12.03 49.81
CA LEU A 146 -2.71 11.99 48.98
C LEU A 146 -2.80 10.92 47.88
N ALA A 147 -3.41 9.76 48.15
CA ALA A 147 -3.63 8.73 47.15
C ALA A 147 -4.57 9.21 46.04
N ILE A 148 -5.64 9.95 46.37
CA ILE A 148 -6.54 10.57 45.37
C ILE A 148 -5.79 11.62 44.54
N VAL A 149 -5.02 12.50 45.18
CA VAL A 149 -4.23 13.51 44.46
C VAL A 149 -3.22 12.83 43.53
N ALA A 150 -2.52 11.79 44.01
CA ALA A 150 -1.58 11.02 43.22
C ALA A 150 -2.25 10.33 42.02
N LEU A 151 -3.48 9.81 42.19
CA LEU A 151 -4.28 9.24 41.09
C LEU A 151 -4.58 10.29 40.02
N VAL A 152 -5.08 11.46 40.42
CA VAL A 152 -5.41 12.54 39.49
C VAL A 152 -4.16 13.00 38.74
N CYS A 153 -3.04 13.21 39.44
CA CYS A 153 -1.76 13.54 38.83
C CYS A 153 -1.28 12.45 37.86
N PHE A 154 -1.42 11.17 38.22
CA PHE A 154 -1.06 10.05 37.36
C PHE A 154 -1.89 10.05 36.06
N LEU A 155 -3.20 10.23 36.15
CA LEU A 155 -4.08 10.26 34.97
C LEU A 155 -3.71 11.41 34.02
N ILE A 156 -3.45 12.61 34.57
CA ILE A 156 -3.04 13.79 33.79
C ILE A 156 -1.69 13.53 33.11
N LEU A 157 -0.67 13.11 33.87
CA LEU A 157 0.67 12.87 33.35
C LEU A 157 0.70 11.72 32.34
N SER A 158 -0.08 10.67 32.56
CA SER A 158 -0.23 9.55 31.62
C SER A 158 -0.83 10.01 30.30
N ASN A 159 -1.89 10.82 30.33
CA ASN A 159 -2.50 11.36 29.11
C ASN A 159 -1.55 12.30 28.34
N VAL A 160 -0.89 13.22 29.05
CA VAL A 160 0.11 14.14 28.46
C VAL A 160 1.30 13.36 27.89
N GLY A 161 1.80 12.38 28.62
CA GLY A 161 2.89 11.50 28.20
C GLY A 161 2.53 10.72 26.93
N LYS A 162 1.33 10.13 26.87
CA LYS A 162 0.82 9.46 25.66
C LYS A 162 0.79 10.40 24.47
N LYS A 163 0.20 11.60 24.60
CA LYS A 163 0.14 12.59 23.51
C LYS A 163 1.53 12.98 23.01
N LYS A 164 2.48 13.23 23.92
CA LYS A 164 3.88 13.51 23.56
C LYS A 164 4.53 12.33 22.83
N SER A 165 4.36 11.11 23.35
CA SER A 165 4.87 9.90 22.71
C SER A 165 4.31 9.69 21.30
N TYR A 166 3.01 9.90 21.08
CA TYR A 166 2.41 9.82 19.74
C TYR A 166 2.99 10.87 18.78
N LYS A 167 3.19 12.10 19.27
CA LYS A 167 3.84 13.16 18.49
C LYS A 167 5.27 12.78 18.09
N GLU A 168 6.06 12.22 19.00
CA GLU A 168 7.42 11.77 18.68
C GLU A 168 7.41 10.63 17.65
N ILE A 169 6.45 9.70 17.71
CA ILE A 169 6.30 8.63 16.71
C ILE A 169 5.98 9.24 15.35
N GLY A 170 5.00 10.14 15.28
CA GLY A 170 4.61 10.80 14.02
C GLY A 170 5.77 11.58 13.41
N ASN A 171 6.52 12.34 14.21
CA ASN A 171 7.70 13.06 13.75
C ASN A 171 8.79 12.10 13.22
N TYR A 172 9.00 10.96 13.88
CA TYR A 172 9.98 10.00 13.43
C TYR A 172 9.57 9.33 12.12
N LEU A 173 8.28 8.99 11.98
CA LEU A 173 7.72 8.46 10.73
C LEU A 173 7.83 9.47 9.57
N ASP A 174 7.60 10.75 9.84
CA ASP A 174 7.76 11.85 8.87
C ASP A 174 9.21 11.92 8.36
N ILE A 175 10.18 11.98 9.28
CA ILE A 175 11.62 12.03 8.92
C ILE A 175 12.06 10.76 8.20
N TRP A 176 11.58 9.59 8.65
CA TRP A 176 11.85 8.30 7.99
C TRP A 176 11.40 8.34 6.53
N THR A 177 10.13 8.70 6.30
CA THR A 177 9.51 8.73 4.98
C THR A 177 10.20 9.75 4.07
N ASP A 178 10.42 10.96 4.57
CA ASP A 178 11.11 12.03 3.86
C ASP A 178 12.54 11.65 3.45
N SER A 179 13.26 10.93 4.31
CA SER A 179 14.64 10.50 4.03
C SER A 179 14.70 9.52 2.85
N PHE A 180 13.80 8.53 2.82
CA PHE A 180 13.72 7.58 1.70
C PHE A 180 13.35 8.28 0.39
N ILE A 181 12.34 9.14 0.44
CA ILE A 181 11.84 9.86 -0.75
C ILE A 181 12.90 10.82 -1.30
N SER A 182 13.56 11.55 -0.40
CA SER A 182 14.60 12.50 -0.78
C SER A 182 15.82 11.82 -1.41
N ASP A 183 16.18 10.61 -0.97
CA ASP A 183 17.29 9.87 -1.58
C ASP A 183 16.89 9.16 -2.88
N ALA A 184 15.67 8.61 -2.93
CA ALA A 184 15.17 7.87 -4.09
C ALA A 184 14.80 8.77 -5.27
N TYR A 185 14.23 9.95 -5.03
CA TYR A 185 13.57 10.76 -6.08
C TYR A 185 14.15 12.16 -6.25
N VAL A 186 14.42 12.88 -5.15
CA VAL A 186 14.78 14.31 -5.24
C VAL A 186 16.12 14.50 -5.95
N GLY A 187 16.12 15.32 -7.00
CA GLY A 187 17.30 15.62 -7.81
C GLY A 187 17.67 14.52 -8.82
N LYS A 188 16.86 13.46 -8.95
CA LYS A 188 17.02 12.48 -10.03
C LYS A 188 16.60 13.10 -11.37
N PRO A 189 17.25 12.72 -12.50
CA PRO A 189 16.89 13.24 -13.81
C PRO A 189 15.43 12.97 -14.17
N GLY A 190 14.72 14.01 -14.62
CA GLY A 190 13.33 13.93 -15.07
C GLY A 190 12.31 13.85 -13.93
N VAL A 191 12.71 13.89 -12.66
CA VAL A 191 11.80 13.90 -11.51
C VAL A 191 11.59 15.33 -11.04
N ASP A 192 10.33 15.77 -11.01
CA ASP A 192 9.89 17.09 -10.57
C ASP A 192 8.72 16.98 -9.57
N ASN A 193 8.47 18.07 -8.83
CA ASN A 193 7.29 18.22 -7.95
C ASN A 193 7.06 17.10 -6.93
N VAL A 194 8.14 16.58 -6.31
CA VAL A 194 8.05 15.49 -5.34
C VAL A 194 7.34 15.94 -4.06
N THR A 195 6.15 15.39 -3.83
CA THR A 195 5.35 15.61 -2.63
C THR A 195 4.92 14.30 -2.00
N TYR A 196 4.73 14.29 -0.68
CA TYR A 196 4.36 13.07 0.03
C TYR A 196 3.44 13.32 1.22
N SER A 197 2.74 12.26 1.62
CA SER A 197 1.93 12.22 2.84
C SER A 197 2.16 10.90 3.59
N ILE A 198 2.46 10.98 4.89
CA ILE A 198 2.68 9.81 5.78
C ILE A 198 1.40 9.10 6.25
N ASP A 199 0.25 9.61 5.83
CA ASP A 199 -1.05 8.99 6.03
C ASP A 199 -1.76 8.77 4.67
N GLY A 200 -1.06 9.09 3.57
CA GLY A 200 -1.62 9.04 2.23
C GLY A 200 -1.95 7.62 1.79
N LYS A 201 -3.00 7.51 0.98
CA LYS A 201 -3.48 6.24 0.44
C LYS A 201 -3.39 6.20 -1.07
N VAL A 202 -3.11 5.01 -1.60
CA VAL A 202 -3.31 4.71 -3.01
C VAL A 202 -4.81 4.68 -3.30
N ASP A 203 -5.19 5.00 -4.53
CA ASP A 203 -6.52 4.68 -5.03
C ASP A 203 -6.64 3.16 -5.20
N ASP A 204 -7.69 2.55 -4.61
CA ASP A 204 -7.93 1.11 -4.69
C ASP A 204 -7.98 0.66 -6.16
N TRP A 205 -8.52 1.50 -7.05
CA TRP A 205 -8.59 1.23 -8.49
C TRP A 205 -7.22 1.11 -9.15
N SER A 206 -6.19 1.83 -8.70
CA SER A 206 -4.83 1.66 -9.22
C SER A 206 -4.27 0.26 -8.96
N ILE A 207 -4.70 -0.41 -7.87
CA ILE A 207 -4.30 -1.79 -7.60
C ILE A 207 -5.21 -2.77 -8.35
N ILE A 208 -6.52 -2.52 -8.39
CA ILE A 208 -7.48 -3.40 -9.08
C ILE A 208 -7.16 -3.46 -10.59
N ASN A 209 -6.86 -2.32 -11.21
CA ASN A 209 -6.56 -2.19 -12.64
C ASN A 209 -5.20 -2.79 -13.05
N THR A 210 -4.41 -3.30 -12.10
CA THR A 210 -3.20 -4.07 -12.44
C THR A 210 -3.53 -5.40 -13.11
N HIS A 211 -4.78 -5.89 -13.01
CA HIS A 211 -5.18 -7.24 -13.41
C HIS A 211 -4.33 -8.34 -12.77
N TYR A 212 -3.71 -8.09 -11.62
CA TYR A 212 -2.91 -9.11 -10.96
C TYR A 212 -3.74 -10.00 -10.03
N PHE A 213 -4.69 -9.42 -9.30
CA PHE A 213 -5.48 -10.09 -8.27
C PHE A 213 -6.94 -10.27 -8.70
N ALA A 214 -7.44 -11.50 -8.71
CA ALA A 214 -8.86 -11.78 -8.98
C ALA A 214 -9.74 -11.53 -7.76
N THR A 215 -9.17 -11.66 -6.56
CA THR A 215 -9.87 -11.36 -5.31
C THR A 215 -8.95 -10.63 -4.36
N ILE A 216 -9.43 -9.51 -3.81
CA ILE A 216 -8.71 -8.68 -2.85
C ILE A 216 -9.58 -8.54 -1.59
N ASP A 217 -9.04 -8.95 -0.44
CA ASP A 217 -9.74 -8.89 0.85
C ASP A 217 -9.62 -7.53 1.53
N SER A 218 -8.47 -6.85 1.34
CA SER A 218 -8.24 -5.48 1.79
C SER A 218 -6.95 -4.90 1.23
N ILE A 219 -6.97 -3.59 0.99
CA ILE A 219 -5.80 -2.78 0.65
C ILE A 219 -5.56 -1.82 1.83
N GLU A 220 -4.38 -1.90 2.42
CA GLU A 220 -3.93 -0.94 3.42
C GLU A 220 -2.75 -0.13 2.86
N SER A 221 -2.71 1.16 3.14
CA SER A 221 -1.61 2.05 2.73
C SER A 221 -1.15 2.90 3.90
N ARG A 222 0.15 3.20 3.92
CA ARG A 222 0.77 4.04 4.97
C ARG A 222 1.27 5.36 4.44
N SER A 223 2.04 5.37 3.36
CA SER A 223 2.59 6.60 2.79
C SER A 223 2.32 6.66 1.30
N HIS A 224 1.98 7.84 0.79
CA HIS A 224 1.75 8.10 -0.63
C HIS A 224 2.65 9.24 -1.11
N VAL A 225 3.35 9.02 -2.21
CA VAL A 225 4.23 9.98 -2.86
C VAL A 225 3.67 10.26 -4.26
N VAL A 226 3.63 11.53 -4.63
CA VAL A 226 3.22 11.99 -5.97
C VAL A 226 4.34 12.84 -6.52
N MET A 227 4.71 12.59 -7.77
CA MET A 227 5.72 13.35 -8.49
C MET A 227 5.42 13.35 -9.99
N ASP A 228 6.10 14.23 -10.71
CA ASP A 228 6.15 14.19 -12.16
C ASP A 228 7.45 13.49 -12.58
N TYR A 229 7.35 12.51 -13.48
CA TYR A 229 8.49 11.84 -14.09
C TYR A 229 8.42 12.00 -15.62
N TYR A 230 9.38 12.70 -16.20
CA TYR A 230 9.42 13.04 -17.63
C TYR A 230 8.09 13.64 -18.15
N GLY A 231 7.42 14.47 -17.34
CA GLY A 231 6.18 15.15 -17.68
C GLY A 231 4.91 14.28 -17.56
N LYS A 232 5.01 13.12 -16.93
CA LYS A 232 3.91 12.19 -16.63
C LYS A 232 3.79 11.93 -15.14
N ALA A 233 2.59 11.66 -14.67
CA ALA A 233 2.38 11.39 -13.25
C ALA A 233 3.06 10.07 -12.84
N LEU A 234 3.77 10.10 -11.73
CA LEU A 234 4.36 8.94 -11.07
C LEU A 234 3.95 8.96 -9.59
N CYS A 235 3.47 7.82 -9.10
CA CYS A 235 3.13 7.62 -7.70
C CYS A 235 3.98 6.48 -7.11
N ASP A 236 4.34 6.60 -5.83
CA ASP A 236 4.93 5.52 -5.02
C ASP A 236 4.18 5.43 -3.70
N THR A 237 3.60 4.26 -3.42
CA THR A 237 2.82 4.03 -2.20
C THR A 237 3.32 2.83 -1.43
N GLU A 238 3.46 2.97 -0.11
CA GLU A 238 3.60 1.82 0.78
C GLU A 238 2.26 1.12 0.96
N VAL A 239 2.18 -0.15 0.54
CA VAL A 239 0.94 -0.92 0.53
C VAL A 239 1.09 -2.31 1.15
N SER A 240 -0.02 -2.78 1.71
CA SER A 240 -0.23 -4.17 2.15
C SER A 240 -1.54 -4.66 1.54
N ILE A 241 -1.44 -5.64 0.65
CA ILE A 241 -2.56 -6.22 -0.10
C ILE A 241 -2.83 -7.60 0.47
N SER A 242 -3.99 -7.75 1.09
CA SER A 242 -4.46 -9.04 1.60
C SER A 242 -5.34 -9.74 0.58
N VAL A 243 -5.12 -11.04 0.42
CA VAL A 243 -5.80 -11.88 -0.57
C VAL A 243 -6.20 -13.22 0.07
N PRO A 244 -7.20 -13.92 -0.48
CA PRO A 244 -7.56 -15.26 -0.02
C PRO A 244 -6.39 -16.25 -0.09
N VAL A 245 -6.45 -17.32 0.71
CA VAL A 245 -5.40 -18.35 0.75
C VAL A 245 -5.22 -18.99 -0.62
N TYR A 246 -4.00 -18.90 -1.12
CA TYR A 246 -3.59 -19.34 -2.46
C TYR A 246 -3.94 -20.81 -2.82
N ASN A 247 -4.10 -21.71 -1.84
CA ASN A 247 -4.34 -23.15 -2.06
C ASN A 247 -5.66 -23.48 -2.78
N GLU A 248 -6.72 -22.69 -2.63
CA GLU A 248 -7.99 -22.95 -3.36
C GLU A 248 -7.89 -22.53 -4.84
N PHE A 249 -7.04 -21.55 -5.15
CA PHE A 249 -6.85 -21.04 -6.51
C PHE A 249 -5.90 -21.89 -7.34
N VAL A 250 -4.80 -22.39 -6.76
CA VAL A 250 -3.87 -23.31 -7.45
C VAL A 250 -4.58 -24.57 -7.91
N ASN A 251 -5.48 -25.11 -7.09
CA ASN A 251 -6.30 -26.26 -7.45
C ASN A 251 -7.23 -25.95 -8.63
N ARG A 252 -7.74 -24.72 -8.72
CA ARG A 252 -8.63 -24.27 -9.79
C ARG A 252 -7.89 -24.03 -11.10
N ILE A 253 -6.69 -23.42 -11.08
CA ILE A 253 -5.80 -23.37 -12.25
C ILE A 253 -5.35 -24.77 -12.69
N ALA A 254 -5.08 -25.68 -11.75
CA ALA A 254 -4.75 -27.06 -12.07
C ALA A 254 -5.92 -27.80 -12.74
N LEU A 255 -7.17 -27.48 -12.36
CA LEU A 255 -8.39 -28.01 -12.97
C LEU A 255 -8.70 -27.40 -14.35
N GLU A 256 -8.46 -26.09 -14.54
CA GLU A 256 -8.61 -25.42 -15.85
C GLU A 256 -7.53 -25.84 -16.86
N LYS A 257 -6.43 -26.46 -16.39
CA LYS A 257 -5.37 -27.03 -17.22
C LYS A 257 -5.68 -28.37 -17.88
N VAL A 258 -6.87 -28.96 -17.69
CA VAL A 258 -7.26 -30.17 -18.46
C VAL A 258 -7.87 -29.77 -19.82
N ILE A 259 -7.07 -29.14 -20.66
CA ILE A 259 -7.09 -29.42 -22.10
C ILE A 259 -5.67 -29.87 -22.43
N GLU A 260 -5.34 -31.06 -21.95
CA GLU A 260 -4.13 -31.75 -22.35
C GLU A 260 -4.33 -32.34 -23.76
N ASP A 261 -3.30 -32.14 -24.58
CA ASP A 261 -3.05 -32.75 -25.88
C ASP A 261 -3.51 -34.24 -25.91
N PRO A 262 -4.37 -34.67 -26.86
CA PRO A 262 -5.06 -35.97 -26.85
C PRO A 262 -4.16 -37.22 -26.99
N ASN A 263 -2.84 -37.11 -26.84
CA ASN A 263 -1.89 -38.19 -27.05
C ASN A 263 -0.93 -38.47 -25.88
N LYS A 264 -1.20 -37.98 -24.67
CA LYS A 264 -0.38 -38.33 -23.50
C LYS A 264 -1.14 -39.26 -22.56
N ALA A 265 -0.76 -40.53 -22.56
CA ALA A 265 -1.27 -41.53 -21.61
C ALA A 265 -0.77 -41.22 -20.19
N GLU A 266 -1.71 -41.15 -19.24
CA GLU A 266 -1.49 -40.92 -17.82
C GLU A 266 -0.82 -42.13 -17.14
N GLU A 267 0.20 -41.87 -16.32
CA GLU A 267 0.60 -42.77 -15.22
C GLU A 267 0.11 -42.15 -13.91
N ILE A 268 -0.87 -42.80 -13.29
CA ILE A 268 -1.45 -42.44 -11.99
C ILE A 268 -0.49 -42.95 -10.91
N ASN A 269 -0.01 -42.05 -10.04
CA ASN A 269 0.60 -42.43 -8.76
C ASN A 269 -0.23 -41.79 -7.62
N GLU A 270 -0.74 -42.66 -6.76
CA GLU A 270 -1.67 -42.35 -5.68
C GLU A 270 -1.03 -41.45 -4.60
N GLU A 271 -1.70 -40.35 -4.25
CA GLU A 271 -1.38 -39.52 -3.09
C GLU A 271 -1.80 -40.20 -1.77
N GLN A 272 -0.95 -40.12 -0.74
CA GLN A 272 -1.31 -40.41 0.65
C GLN A 272 -1.57 -39.10 1.43
N PRO A 273 -2.50 -39.11 2.42
CA PRO A 273 -2.96 -37.90 3.07
C PRO A 273 -1.97 -37.39 4.12
N VAL A 274 -1.70 -36.08 4.09
CA VAL A 274 -0.83 -35.41 5.07
C VAL A 274 -1.59 -35.17 6.38
N ALA A 275 -1.04 -35.72 7.46
CA ALA A 275 -1.53 -35.55 8.81
C ALA A 275 -1.25 -34.13 9.36
N GLU A 276 -2.31 -33.51 9.87
CA GLU A 276 -2.31 -32.23 10.57
C GLU A 276 -1.52 -32.35 11.90
N LYS A 277 -0.48 -31.52 12.07
CA LYS A 277 0.18 -31.35 13.38
C LYS A 277 0.46 -29.88 13.67
N ASP A 278 -0.31 -29.38 14.62
CA ASP A 278 -0.03 -28.20 15.44
C ASP A 278 1.42 -28.18 15.94
N LYS A 279 2.21 -27.19 15.52
CA LYS A 279 3.42 -26.77 16.23
C LYS A 279 3.62 -25.25 16.19
N LYS A 280 3.60 -24.70 17.41
CA LYS A 280 4.10 -23.39 17.87
C LYS A 280 5.00 -22.64 16.87
N LYS A 281 4.51 -21.49 16.39
CA LYS A 281 5.21 -20.52 15.54
C LYS A 281 6.58 -20.14 16.12
N LYS A 282 7.65 -20.67 15.51
CA LYS A 282 8.89 -19.92 15.31
C LYS A 282 8.68 -19.00 14.12
N ALA A 283 9.31 -17.82 14.13
CA ALA A 283 9.31 -16.89 13.00
C ALA A 283 9.75 -17.63 11.73
N ASN A 284 8.78 -17.96 10.88
CA ASN A 284 9.07 -18.33 9.50
C ASN A 284 9.30 -17.02 8.78
N ASN A 285 10.48 -16.85 8.20
CA ASN A 285 10.79 -15.80 7.23
C ASN A 285 10.04 -16.00 5.88
N GLY A 286 8.99 -16.82 5.87
CA GLY A 286 8.16 -17.07 4.70
C GLY A 286 6.97 -16.10 4.69
N ARG A 287 6.61 -15.64 3.49
CA ARG A 287 5.45 -14.80 3.25
C ARG A 287 4.18 -15.47 3.79
N SER A 288 3.35 -14.72 4.52
CA SER A 288 2.05 -15.23 4.95
C SER A 288 1.23 -15.59 3.72
N PRO A 289 0.52 -16.74 3.68
CA PRO A 289 -0.22 -17.18 2.49
C PRO A 289 -1.43 -16.29 2.16
N TYR A 290 -1.70 -15.27 2.99
CA TYR A 290 -2.78 -14.29 2.87
C TYR A 290 -2.31 -12.93 2.32
N VAL A 291 -1.03 -12.79 1.94
CA VAL A 291 -0.44 -11.50 1.55
C VAL A 291 -0.08 -11.53 0.07
N GLY A 292 -0.93 -10.92 -0.77
CA GLY A 292 -0.75 -10.77 -2.22
C GLY A 292 0.25 -9.67 -2.60
N GLY A 293 0.50 -8.73 -1.68
CA GLY A 293 1.55 -7.70 -1.79
C GLY A 293 1.92 -7.11 -0.44
N TYR A 294 3.20 -6.87 -0.17
CA TYR A 294 3.67 -6.11 1.01
C TYR A 294 4.95 -5.37 0.69
N GLY A 295 4.88 -4.05 0.52
CA GLY A 295 6.02 -3.27 0.05
C GLY A 295 5.64 -1.95 -0.60
N LYS A 296 6.23 -1.65 -1.76
CA LYS A 296 6.05 -0.39 -2.50
C LYS A 296 5.34 -0.67 -3.83
N PHE A 297 4.28 0.07 -4.09
CA PHE A 297 3.56 0.07 -5.35
C PHE A 297 3.89 1.36 -6.10
N LEU A 298 4.62 1.23 -7.20
CA LEU A 298 4.94 2.34 -8.10
C LEU A 298 4.01 2.28 -9.30
N SER A 299 3.30 3.37 -9.61
CA SER A 299 2.47 3.48 -10.81
C SER A 299 2.87 4.71 -11.61
N TYR A 300 3.14 4.50 -12.89
CA TYR A 300 3.55 5.50 -13.84
C TYR A 300 2.52 5.64 -14.96
N GLU A 301 2.06 6.87 -15.20
CA GLU A 301 1.08 7.16 -16.23
C GLU A 301 1.68 6.91 -17.62
N VAL A 302 1.02 6.02 -18.37
CA VAL A 302 1.32 5.73 -19.77
C VAL A 302 0.04 5.87 -20.59
N ASN A 303 0.19 5.96 -21.91
CA ASN A 303 -0.95 6.00 -22.82
C ASN A 303 -0.68 4.96 -23.91
N ALA A 304 -1.05 3.70 -23.65
CA ALA A 304 -0.86 2.63 -24.62
C ALA A 304 -1.88 2.76 -25.77
N LYS A 305 -1.54 2.17 -26.92
CA LYS A 305 -2.32 2.31 -28.17
C LYS A 305 -3.67 1.58 -28.13
N ASN A 306 -3.71 0.40 -27.54
CA ASN A 306 -4.90 -0.46 -27.53
C ASN A 306 -5.40 -0.66 -26.10
N PRO A 307 -6.69 -0.38 -25.83
CA PRO A 307 -7.27 -0.54 -24.49
C PRO A 307 -7.30 -1.98 -23.97
N ASN A 308 -7.14 -2.97 -24.84
CA ASN A 308 -7.21 -4.40 -24.49
C ASN A 308 -5.83 -5.04 -24.32
N ASP A 309 -4.75 -4.28 -24.49
CA ASP A 309 -3.40 -4.80 -24.32
C ASP A 309 -3.02 -4.79 -22.84
N TYR A 310 -2.64 -5.98 -22.37
CA TYR A 310 -2.22 -6.20 -21.00
C TYR A 310 -0.95 -7.05 -20.99
N LEU A 311 -0.03 -6.71 -20.11
CA LEU A 311 1.19 -7.45 -19.87
C LEU A 311 1.43 -7.55 -18.37
N ILE A 312 1.72 -8.74 -17.89
CA ILE A 312 2.15 -9.03 -16.52
C ILE A 312 3.46 -9.81 -16.59
N VAL A 313 4.50 -9.27 -15.97
CA VAL A 313 5.82 -9.92 -15.84
C VAL A 313 6.08 -10.15 -14.36
N VAL A 314 6.37 -11.40 -13.99
CA VAL A 314 6.61 -11.78 -12.60
C VAL A 314 8.00 -12.40 -12.47
N ARG A 315 8.82 -11.87 -11.55
CA ARG A 315 10.08 -12.52 -11.14
C ARG A 315 9.76 -13.56 -10.07
N LYS A 316 9.68 -14.82 -10.46
CA LYS A 316 9.33 -15.95 -9.60
C LYS A 316 10.47 -16.32 -8.65
N VAL A 317 10.17 -16.36 -7.36
CA VAL A 317 10.90 -17.13 -6.36
C VAL A 317 9.99 -18.17 -5.71
N LYS A 318 10.51 -18.97 -4.78
CA LYS A 318 9.81 -20.13 -4.19
C LYS A 318 8.42 -19.79 -3.64
N ASP A 319 8.28 -18.64 -2.99
CA ASP A 319 7.07 -18.23 -2.26
C ASP A 319 6.34 -17.05 -2.95
N THR A 320 6.61 -16.81 -4.24
CA THR A 320 5.94 -15.74 -5.00
C THR A 320 4.48 -16.06 -5.24
N TYR A 321 3.62 -15.12 -4.88
CA TYR A 321 2.19 -15.16 -5.21
C TYR A 321 2.02 -14.83 -6.69
N LEU A 322 1.57 -15.78 -7.51
CA LEU A 322 1.41 -15.57 -8.96
C LEU A 322 0.10 -14.83 -9.27
N PRO A 323 -0.02 -14.24 -10.48
CA PRO A 323 -1.24 -13.56 -10.90
C PRO A 323 -2.43 -14.51 -10.87
N THR A 324 -3.56 -13.99 -10.43
CA THR A 324 -4.81 -14.74 -10.28
C THR A 324 -5.92 -14.21 -11.19
N ASN A 325 -5.83 -12.95 -11.63
CA ASN A 325 -6.72 -12.38 -12.65
C ASN A 325 -6.08 -12.47 -14.05
N VAL A 326 -6.02 -13.68 -14.60
CA VAL A 326 -5.39 -13.93 -15.91
C VAL A 326 -6.40 -14.22 -17.01
N HIS A 327 -7.67 -13.89 -16.78
CA HIS A 327 -8.72 -14.10 -17.77
C HIS A 327 -8.43 -13.27 -19.04
N GLY A 328 -8.47 -13.91 -20.21
CA GLY A 328 -8.11 -13.27 -21.48
C GLY A 328 -6.62 -13.11 -21.73
N LEU A 329 -5.74 -13.58 -20.83
CA LEU A 329 -4.29 -13.54 -21.00
C LEU A 329 -3.73 -14.93 -21.31
N THR A 330 -2.75 -14.97 -22.22
CA THR A 330 -1.98 -16.17 -22.52
C THR A 330 -0.67 -16.16 -21.73
N ARG A 331 -0.30 -17.30 -21.18
CA ARG A 331 0.98 -17.49 -20.48
C ARG A 331 2.08 -17.89 -21.47
N PHE A 332 3.20 -17.17 -21.47
CA PHE A 332 4.31 -17.34 -22.41
C PHE A 332 5.61 -17.83 -21.73
N ASP A 333 5.63 -19.06 -21.23
CA ASP A 333 6.80 -19.60 -20.50
C ASP A 333 8.07 -19.70 -21.38
N ASN A 334 7.93 -20.16 -22.63
CA ASN A 334 9.08 -20.28 -23.55
C ASN A 334 9.68 -18.91 -23.90
N LEU A 335 8.82 -17.91 -24.12
CA LEU A 335 9.25 -16.54 -24.42
C LEU A 335 9.91 -15.88 -23.20
N ALA A 336 9.42 -16.14 -22.00
CA ALA A 336 10.05 -15.68 -20.76
C ALA A 336 11.48 -16.23 -20.62
N GLY A 337 11.68 -17.52 -20.95
CA GLY A 337 12.99 -18.15 -20.99
C GLY A 337 13.91 -17.60 -22.07
N GLU A 338 13.37 -17.25 -23.25
CA GLU A 338 14.09 -16.64 -24.37
C GLU A 338 14.55 -15.20 -24.05
N LEU A 339 13.64 -14.35 -23.57
CA LEU A 339 13.88 -12.93 -23.39
C LEU A 339 14.54 -12.58 -22.06
N LEU A 340 14.17 -13.27 -20.98
CA LEU A 340 14.57 -12.92 -19.61
C LEU A 340 15.38 -14.05 -18.97
N SER A 341 14.70 -15.02 -18.36
CA SER A 341 15.26 -16.26 -17.80
C SER A 341 14.11 -17.16 -17.34
N ASN A 342 14.41 -18.41 -16.99
CA ASN A 342 13.43 -19.35 -16.44
C ASN A 342 12.89 -18.98 -15.04
N ASP A 343 13.42 -17.92 -14.44
CA ASP A 343 12.92 -17.36 -13.18
C ASP A 343 11.80 -16.34 -13.40
N TYR A 344 11.40 -16.09 -14.66
CA TYR A 344 10.31 -15.18 -14.99
C TYR A 344 9.09 -15.93 -15.49
N VAL A 345 7.93 -15.31 -15.30
CA VAL A 345 6.69 -15.72 -15.97
C VAL A 345 6.05 -14.49 -16.61
N ILE A 346 5.56 -14.68 -17.84
CA ILE A 346 4.90 -13.64 -18.62
C ILE A 346 3.47 -14.07 -18.90
N TRP A 347 2.51 -13.19 -18.61
CA TRP A 347 1.15 -13.27 -19.11
C TRP A 347 0.87 -12.02 -19.95
N ALA A 348 0.26 -12.18 -21.11
CA ALA A 348 -0.10 -11.05 -21.95
C ALA A 348 -1.31 -11.35 -22.85
N SER A 349 -1.89 -10.30 -23.43
CA SER A 349 -2.94 -10.41 -24.45
C SER A 349 -2.48 -11.26 -25.63
N ASP A 350 -1.28 -10.99 -26.16
CA ASP A 350 -0.67 -11.78 -27.25
C ASP A 350 0.87 -11.68 -27.28
N GLU A 351 1.51 -12.55 -28.06
CA GLU A 351 2.98 -12.63 -28.16
C GLU A 351 3.60 -11.39 -28.82
N LYS A 352 2.91 -10.79 -29.79
CA LYS A 352 3.40 -9.64 -30.54
C LYS A 352 3.54 -8.44 -29.60
N PHE A 353 2.54 -8.20 -28.76
CA PHE A 353 2.56 -7.15 -27.75
C PHE A 353 3.71 -7.33 -26.75
N VAL A 354 4.01 -8.57 -26.34
CA VAL A 354 5.18 -8.85 -25.47
C VAL A 354 6.47 -8.40 -26.15
N ARG A 355 6.69 -8.75 -27.42
CA ARG A 355 7.92 -8.42 -28.15
C ARG A 355 8.02 -6.93 -28.52
N GLU A 356 6.88 -6.26 -28.69
CA GLU A 356 6.83 -4.82 -28.88
C GLU A 356 7.14 -4.08 -27.58
N THR A 357 6.62 -4.54 -26.45
CA THR A 357 6.81 -3.89 -25.15
C THR A 357 8.16 -4.21 -24.51
N LEU A 358 8.58 -5.48 -24.47
CA LEU A 358 9.80 -5.93 -23.80
C LEU A 358 11.01 -5.82 -24.74
N LYS A 359 11.42 -4.59 -25.03
CA LYS A 359 12.65 -4.30 -25.80
C LYS A 359 13.91 -4.62 -24.98
N PRO A 360 15.08 -4.80 -25.64
CA PRO A 360 16.33 -5.16 -24.95
C PRO A 360 16.70 -4.25 -23.76
N ALA A 361 16.49 -2.93 -23.88
CA ALA A 361 16.80 -1.98 -22.80
C ALA A 361 15.86 -2.15 -21.57
N ILE A 362 14.61 -2.53 -21.80
CA ILE A 362 13.62 -2.80 -20.75
C ILE A 362 13.95 -4.14 -20.06
N ILE A 363 14.25 -5.16 -20.87
CA ILE A 363 14.68 -6.50 -20.40
C ILE A 363 15.92 -6.37 -19.50
N GLU A 364 16.95 -5.64 -19.95
CA GLU A 364 18.19 -5.48 -19.19
C GLU A 364 17.95 -4.79 -17.83
N ALA A 365 17.08 -3.77 -17.80
CA ALA A 365 16.73 -3.08 -16.57
C ALA A 365 15.94 -4.00 -15.61
N MET A 366 14.98 -4.77 -16.11
CA MET A 366 14.23 -5.76 -15.33
C MET A 366 15.12 -6.89 -14.78
N GLN A 367 16.12 -7.34 -15.52
CA GLN A 367 17.05 -8.39 -15.09
C GLN A 367 17.99 -7.96 -13.96
N LYS A 368 18.29 -6.65 -13.86
CA LYS A 368 19.12 -6.11 -12.77
C LYS A 368 18.36 -6.09 -11.43
N MET A 369 17.03 -6.08 -11.46
CA MET A 369 16.20 -6.08 -10.26
C MET A 369 16.11 -7.50 -9.67
N THR A 370 17.09 -7.85 -8.84
CA THR A 370 17.27 -9.21 -8.32
C THR A 370 16.77 -9.34 -6.88
N PRO A 371 15.93 -10.36 -6.59
CA PRO A 371 15.51 -10.63 -5.23
C PRO A 371 16.66 -10.96 -4.27
N ASN A 372 16.57 -10.49 -3.04
CA ASN A 372 17.52 -10.70 -1.96
C ASN A 372 16.81 -10.74 -0.58
N SER A 373 17.54 -10.57 0.52
CA SER A 373 16.94 -10.59 1.86
C SER A 373 15.99 -9.42 2.16
N VAL A 374 16.04 -8.36 1.35
CA VAL A 374 15.24 -7.14 1.48
C VAL A 374 14.14 -7.11 0.43
N LEU A 375 14.48 -7.08 -0.86
CA LEU A 375 13.52 -7.23 -1.96
C LEU A 375 13.21 -8.72 -2.17
N GLN A 376 12.05 -9.19 -1.73
CA GLN A 376 11.73 -10.62 -1.70
C GLN A 376 11.28 -11.15 -3.06
N ASP A 377 10.45 -10.38 -3.76
CA ASP A 377 10.04 -10.59 -5.15
C ASP A 377 9.39 -9.31 -5.68
N TRP A 378 8.98 -9.35 -6.95
CA TRP A 378 8.26 -8.25 -7.58
C TRP A 378 7.48 -8.73 -8.79
N PHE A 379 6.49 -7.93 -9.17
CA PHE A 379 5.84 -8.04 -10.47
C PHE A 379 5.72 -6.67 -11.12
N PHE A 380 5.65 -6.69 -12.45
CA PHE A 380 5.41 -5.54 -13.30
C PHE A 380 4.12 -5.78 -14.09
N THR A 381 3.28 -4.76 -14.18
CA THR A 381 2.09 -4.75 -15.03
C THR A 381 2.12 -3.57 -15.97
N PHE A 382 1.62 -3.75 -17.18
CA PHE A 382 1.46 -2.69 -18.17
C PHE A 382 0.12 -2.84 -18.86
N ASN A 383 -0.66 -1.75 -18.83
CA ASN A 383 -1.96 -1.65 -19.46
C ASN A 383 -2.09 -0.31 -20.19
N LYS A 384 -3.30 0.00 -20.66
CA LYS A 384 -3.58 1.22 -21.43
C LYS A 384 -3.27 2.54 -20.72
N ASN A 385 -3.39 2.58 -19.39
CA ASN A 385 -3.33 3.80 -18.58
C ASN A 385 -2.06 3.87 -17.71
N GLU A 386 -1.53 2.73 -17.27
CA GLU A 386 -0.42 2.69 -16.34
C GLU A 386 0.58 1.56 -16.62
N ALA A 387 1.84 1.85 -16.33
CA ALA A 387 2.87 0.87 -16.07
C ALA A 387 3.14 0.86 -14.57
N ALA A 388 3.09 -0.30 -13.92
CA ALA A 388 3.20 -0.39 -12.47
C ALA A 388 4.15 -1.50 -12.03
N PHE A 389 4.87 -1.25 -10.93
CA PHE A 389 5.63 -2.24 -10.19
C PHE A 389 5.01 -2.44 -8.82
N MET A 390 4.89 -3.70 -8.40
CA MET A 390 4.80 -4.04 -6.99
C MET A 390 6.13 -4.64 -6.54
N LEU A 391 6.85 -3.91 -5.70
CA LEU A 391 8.11 -4.34 -5.09
C LEU A 391 7.80 -4.89 -3.69
N ASN A 392 7.89 -6.21 -3.51
CA ASN A 392 7.61 -6.82 -2.22
C ASN A 392 8.86 -6.81 -1.33
N TYR A 393 8.75 -6.14 -0.19
CA TYR A 393 9.85 -5.93 0.73
C TYR A 393 9.66 -6.71 2.03
N SER A 394 10.76 -7.14 2.63
CA SER A 394 10.73 -7.67 3.99
C SER A 394 10.45 -6.57 5.01
N SER A 395 10.12 -6.99 6.25
CA SER A 395 9.98 -6.07 7.38
C SER A 395 11.22 -5.24 7.68
N ALA A 396 12.39 -5.62 7.15
CA ALA A 396 13.66 -4.93 7.35
C ALA A 396 13.64 -3.44 6.94
N ILE A 397 12.79 -3.07 5.98
CA ILE A 397 12.58 -1.66 5.57
C ILE A 397 11.13 -1.20 5.68
N MET A 398 10.17 -2.13 5.78
CA MET A 398 8.75 -1.78 5.93
C MET A 398 8.37 -1.47 7.38
N GLU A 399 9.09 -1.99 8.37
CA GLU A 399 8.88 -1.65 9.78
C GLU A 399 9.73 -0.45 10.20
N LEU A 400 9.12 0.49 10.90
CA LEU A 400 9.82 1.63 11.50
C LEU A 400 10.73 1.12 12.63
N PRO A 401 12.07 1.26 12.55
CA PRO A 401 12.97 0.65 13.51
C PRO A 401 13.01 1.46 14.81
N MET A 402 12.34 0.95 15.85
CA MET A 402 12.20 1.68 17.12
C MET A 402 13.32 1.35 18.13
N TYR A 403 13.87 0.15 18.07
CA TYR A 403 14.75 -0.37 19.13
C TYR A 403 16.12 -0.74 18.58
N ASP A 404 16.14 -1.47 17.47
CA ASP A 404 17.36 -1.96 16.84
C ASP A 404 18.04 -0.90 15.97
N LYS A 405 19.34 -1.09 15.76
CA LYS A 405 20.13 -0.22 14.89
C LYS A 405 19.72 -0.43 13.43
N VAL A 406 19.63 0.66 12.68
CA VAL A 406 19.42 0.63 11.23
C VAL A 406 20.58 -0.11 10.55
N GLN A 407 20.25 -1.04 9.66
CA GLN A 407 21.23 -1.77 8.84
C GLN A 407 21.37 -1.03 7.50
N GLU A 408 22.58 -0.53 7.20
CA GLU A 408 22.87 0.27 6.00
C GLU A 408 22.46 -0.45 4.71
N ASN A 409 22.92 -1.69 4.54
CA ASN A 409 22.59 -2.51 3.36
C ASN A 409 21.08 -2.69 3.15
N ASN A 410 20.27 -2.63 4.21
CA ASN A 410 18.82 -2.77 4.07
C ASN A 410 18.20 -1.49 3.52
N VAL A 411 18.55 -0.35 4.10
CA VAL A 411 17.91 0.93 3.72
C VAL A 411 18.40 1.48 2.38
N GLU A 412 19.62 1.12 1.95
CA GLU A 412 20.12 1.49 0.62
C GLU A 412 19.48 0.67 -0.51
N GLN A 413 18.80 -0.45 -0.20
CA GLN A 413 18.16 -1.28 -1.22
C GLN A 413 17.00 -0.55 -1.91
N HIS A 414 16.15 0.16 -1.16
CA HIS A 414 14.96 0.78 -1.74
C HIS A 414 15.28 1.85 -2.80
N PRO A 415 16.14 2.85 -2.53
CA PRO A 415 16.55 3.80 -3.58
C PRO A 415 17.17 3.13 -4.81
N HIS A 416 17.91 2.04 -4.62
CA HIS A 416 18.48 1.27 -5.72
C HIS A 416 17.40 0.59 -6.58
N ASP A 417 16.43 -0.08 -5.96
CA ASP A 417 15.33 -0.73 -6.70
C ASP A 417 14.45 0.28 -7.41
N VAL A 418 14.18 1.43 -6.78
CA VAL A 418 13.44 2.55 -7.39
C VAL A 418 14.17 3.04 -8.63
N GLU A 419 15.50 3.20 -8.58
CA GLU A 419 16.28 3.62 -9.75
C GLU A 419 16.16 2.65 -10.93
N LEU A 420 16.11 1.34 -10.65
CA LEU A 420 15.87 0.32 -11.68
C LEU A 420 14.43 0.40 -12.23
N ALA A 421 13.43 0.59 -11.37
CA ALA A 421 12.03 0.75 -11.80
C ALA A 421 11.84 2.01 -12.66
N LEU A 422 12.42 3.14 -12.25
CA LEU A 422 12.43 4.38 -13.02
C LEU A 422 13.09 4.19 -14.40
N THR A 423 14.18 3.42 -14.45
CA THR A 423 14.86 3.10 -15.72
C THR A 423 13.92 2.32 -16.66
N VAL A 424 13.15 1.35 -16.14
CA VAL A 424 12.14 0.63 -16.93
C VAL A 424 11.07 1.58 -17.45
N PHE A 425 10.49 2.43 -16.58
CA PHE A 425 9.46 3.39 -16.98
C PHE A 425 9.96 4.38 -18.03
N LYS A 426 11.19 4.87 -17.89
CA LYS A 426 11.81 5.77 -18.86
C LYS A 426 11.97 5.09 -20.22
N ASN A 427 12.55 3.89 -20.25
CA ASN A 427 12.77 3.17 -21.49
C ASN A 427 11.42 2.89 -22.19
N LEU A 428 10.39 2.53 -21.44
CA LEU A 428 9.04 2.36 -21.96
C LEU A 428 8.46 3.67 -22.53
N ALA A 429 8.65 4.79 -21.84
CA ALA A 429 8.17 6.09 -22.30
C ALA A 429 8.89 6.58 -23.58
N ASP A 430 10.21 6.36 -23.68
CA ASP A 430 11.00 6.72 -24.84
C ASP A 430 10.55 5.92 -26.08
N GLU A 431 10.31 4.62 -25.96
CA GLU A 431 9.80 3.77 -27.05
C GLU A 431 8.41 4.23 -27.54
N ILE A 432 7.48 4.52 -26.61
CA ILE A 432 6.14 5.03 -26.96
C ILE A 432 6.24 6.37 -27.71
N ARG A 433 7.23 7.20 -27.40
CA ARG A 433 7.44 8.50 -28.08
C ARG A 433 8.02 8.31 -29.48
N GLU A 434 9.00 7.43 -29.64
CA GLU A 434 9.63 7.15 -30.95
C GLU A 434 8.61 6.61 -31.94
N GLU A 435 7.75 5.67 -31.53
CA GLU A 435 6.69 5.16 -32.39
C GLU A 435 5.71 6.25 -32.86
N LYS A 436 5.36 7.19 -31.98
CA LYS A 436 4.48 8.32 -32.34
C LYS A 436 5.14 9.27 -33.34
N ALA A 437 6.45 9.46 -33.26
CA ALA A 437 7.17 10.27 -34.23
C ALA A 437 7.18 9.60 -35.61
N GLU A 438 7.41 8.28 -35.67
CA GLU A 438 7.38 7.52 -36.93
C GLU A 438 6.00 7.45 -37.58
N GLU A 439 4.91 7.44 -36.79
CA GLU A 439 3.54 7.49 -37.30
C GLU A 439 3.17 8.85 -37.93
N ILE A 440 3.75 9.95 -37.45
CA ILE A 440 3.50 11.31 -37.98
C ILE A 440 4.28 11.56 -39.28
N GLU A 441 5.42 10.88 -39.48
CA GLU A 441 6.24 11.00 -40.69
C GLU A 441 5.74 10.15 -41.88
N LYS A 442 4.81 9.22 -41.66
CA LYS A 442 4.15 8.40 -42.68
C LYS A 442 2.83 9.00 -43.12
#